data_AF-A0A2S7L2A2-F1
#
_entry.id   AF-A0A2S7L2A2-F1
#
_cell.length_a   1.000
_cell.length_b   1.000
_cell.length_c   1.000
_cell.angle_alpha   90.00
_cell.angle_beta   90.00
_cell.angle_gamma   90.00
#
_symmetry.space_group_name_H-M   'P 1'
#
loop_
_entity.id
_entity.type
_entity.pdbx_description
1 polymer ?
#
loop_
_entity_poly.entity_id
_entity_poly.type
_entity_poly.pdbx_seq_one_letter_code
_entity_poly.pdbx_strand_id
1 'polypeptide(L)' 'MNNNKNLFDSLIGVFGVIALFAIIYNTIKTIANKTETNVISEKALKAIQNPDEAIRLRKAIDEYHETGDWSKTEINTIL' A
#
# COMPACT_ATOMS: atom_id res chain seq x y z
N MET A 1 24.47 -35.47 -34.39
CA MET A 1 23.23 -35.09 -33.68
C MET A 1 23.60 -34.51 -32.32
N ASN A 2 23.94 -33.21 -32.24
CA ASN A 2 24.45 -32.59 -30.99
C ASN A 2 24.00 -31.14 -30.71
N ASN A 3 23.21 -30.51 -31.58
CA ASN A 3 22.85 -29.09 -31.40
C ASN A 3 21.67 -28.87 -30.45
N ASN A 4 20.81 -29.88 -30.26
CA ASN A 4 19.58 -29.71 -29.49
C ASN A 4 19.84 -29.70 -27.98
N LYS A 5 20.84 -30.44 -27.49
CA LYS A 5 21.20 -30.45 -26.05
C LYS A 5 21.60 -29.06 -25.56
N ASN A 6 22.46 -28.36 -26.31
CA ASN A 6 22.90 -27.00 -25.96
C ASN A 6 21.74 -25.99 -25.94
N LEU A 7 20.74 -26.16 -26.81
CA LEU A 7 19.55 -25.29 -26.83
C LEU A 7 18.64 -25.55 -25.63
N PHE A 8 18.38 -26.81 -25.27
CA PHE A 8 17.58 -27.15 -24.10
C PHE A 8 18.24 -26.70 -22.80
N ASP A 9 19.55 -26.91 -22.65
CA ASP A 9 20.30 -26.49 -21.47
C ASP A 9 20.34 -24.95 -21.34
N SER A 10 20.47 -24.24 -22.46
CA SER A 10 20.41 -22.78 -22.48
C SER A 10 19.02 -22.26 -22.13
N LEU A 11 17.94 -22.92 -22.59
CA LEU A 11 16.57 -22.54 -22.25
C LEU A 11 16.29 -22.75 -20.76
N ILE A 12 16.69 -23.90 -20.21
CA ILE A 12 16.53 -24.20 -18.78
C ILE A 12 17.28 -23.17 -17.92
N GLY A 13 18.48 -22.77 -18.33
CA GLY A 13 19.24 -21.71 -17.67
C GLY A 13 18.49 -20.37 -17.62
N VAL A 14 17.92 -19.95 -18.76
CA VAL A 14 17.13 -18.70 -18.84
C VAL A 14 15.86 -18.77 -18.00
N PHE A 15 15.12 -19.88 -18.07
CA PHE A 15 13.91 -20.06 -17.25
C PHE A 15 14.23 -20.10 -15.75
N GLY A 16 15.37 -20.69 -15.37
CA GLY A 16 15.84 -20.69 -13.98
C GLY A 16 16.13 -19.28 -13.47
N VAL A 17 16.78 -18.45 -14.28
CA VAL A 17 17.05 -17.05 -13.94
C VAL A 17 15.74 -16.24 -13.82
N ILE A 18 14.80 -16.41 -14.76
CA ILE A 18 13.49 -15.74 -14.71
C ILE A 18 12.70 -16.16 -13.46
N ALA A 19 12.71 -17.46 -13.13
CA ALA A 19 12.04 -17.96 -11.94
C ALA A 19 12.65 -17.36 -10.65
N LEU A 20 13.97 -17.20 -10.61
CA LEU A 20 14.66 -16.56 -9.48
C LEU A 20 14.21 -15.11 -9.31
N PHE A 21 14.15 -14.34 -10.40
CA PHE A 21 13.66 -12.95 -10.36
C PHE A 21 12.18 -12.87 -9.96
N ALA A 22 11.33 -13.80 -10.42
CA ALA A 22 9.93 -13.85 -10.04
C ALA A 22 9.75 -14.11 -8.53
N ILE A 23 10.56 -15.01 -7.95
CA ILE A 23 10.56 -15.29 -6.51
C ILE A 23 10.99 -14.05 -5.71
N ILE A 24 12.06 -13.38 -6.13
CA ILE A 24 12.55 -12.14 -5.49
C ILE A 24 11.47 -11.06 -5.55
N TYR A 25 10.89 -10.82 -6.72
CA TYR A 25 9.82 -9.83 -6.91
C TYR A 25 8.61 -10.12 -6.02
N ASN A 26 8.12 -11.36 -5.98
CA ASN A 26 6.98 -11.73 -5.15
C ASN A 26 7.28 -11.61 -3.65
N THR A 27 8.50 -11.93 -3.23
CA THR A 27 8.92 -11.77 -1.83
C THR A 27 8.95 -10.30 -1.44
N ILE A 28 9.57 -9.45 -2.26
CA ILE A 28 9.60 -7.99 -2.05
C ILE A 28 8.18 -7.42 -2.03
N LYS A 29 7.33 -7.78 -3.00
CA LYS A 29 5.92 -7.34 -3.06
C LYS A 29 5.12 -7.78 -1.83
N THR A 30 5.33 -9.01 -1.36
CA THR A 30 4.64 -9.51 -0.17
C THR A 30 5.08 -8.77 1.09
N ILE A 31 6.37 -8.44 1.20
CA ILE A 31 6.87 -7.62 2.29
C ILE A 31 6.32 -6.20 2.19
N ALA A 32 6.40 -5.58 1.01
CA ALA A 32 5.89 -4.23 0.73
C ALA A 32 4.39 -4.13 1.07
N ASN A 33 3.57 -5.06 0.60
CA ASN A 33 2.12 -5.08 0.91
C ASN A 33 1.82 -5.32 2.40
N LYS A 34 2.69 -6.05 3.12
CA LYS A 34 2.55 -6.24 4.58
C LYS A 34 2.99 -5.00 5.36
N THR A 35 3.89 -4.20 4.81
CA THR A 35 4.35 -2.92 5.38
C THR A 35 3.53 -1.72 4.90
N GLU A 36 2.75 -1.86 3.82
CA GLU A 36 1.62 -0.99 3.47
C GLU A 36 0.46 -1.22 4.46
N THR A 37 0.75 -1.13 5.75
CA THR A 37 -0.21 -0.53 6.66
C THR A 37 -0.46 0.88 6.14
N ASN A 38 -1.51 1.07 5.34
CA ASN A 38 -2.14 2.37 5.16
C ASN A 38 -2.63 2.81 6.55
N VAL A 39 -1.72 3.34 7.38
CA VAL A 39 -2.01 3.87 8.71
C VAL A 39 -3.07 4.98 8.61
N ILE A 40 -3.16 5.60 7.43
CA ILE A 40 -4.12 6.61 7.05
C ILE A 40 -4.85 6.10 5.80
N SER A 41 -6.19 6.08 5.83
CA SER A 41 -6.98 5.74 4.64
C SER A 41 -6.74 6.76 3.53
N GLU A 42 -6.88 6.40 2.25
CA GLU A 42 -6.74 7.37 1.16
C GLU A 42 -7.66 8.59 1.32
N LYS A 43 -8.84 8.39 1.91
CA LYS A 43 -9.78 9.47 2.20
C LYS A 43 -9.27 10.39 3.30
N ALA A 44 -8.67 9.83 4.36
CA ALA A 44 -8.01 10.63 5.39
C ALA A 44 -6.77 11.36 4.84
N LEU A 45 -6.02 10.75 3.90
CA LEU A 45 -4.90 11.39 3.23
C LEU A 45 -5.37 12.60 2.40
N LYS A 46 -6.45 12.43 1.64
CA LYS A 46 -7.08 13.51 0.86
C LYS A 46 -7.59 14.64 1.76
N ALA A 47 -8.23 14.30 2.89
CA ALA A 47 -8.73 15.28 3.84
C ALA A 47 -7.61 16.13 4.47
N ILE A 48 -6.43 15.55 4.71
CA ILE A 48 -5.27 16.30 5.24
C ILE A 48 -4.60 17.16 4.15
N GLN A 49 -4.64 16.73 2.88
CA GLN A 49 -4.04 17.47 1.75
C GLN A 49 -4.89 18.67 1.30
N ASN A 50 -6.20 18.64 1.52
CA ASN A 50 -7.10 19.77 1.24
C ASN A 50 -7.14 20.73 2.44
N PRO A 51 -6.75 22.01 2.31
CA PRO A 51 -6.72 22.96 3.43
C PRO A 51 -8.06 23.10 4.16
N ASP A 52 -9.17 23.12 3.42
CA ASP A 52 -10.50 23.32 4.00
C ASP A 52 -10.96 22.07 4.76
N GLU A 53 -10.71 20.88 4.22
CA GLU A 53 -11.02 19.62 4.90
C GLU A 53 -10.11 19.38 6.10
N ALA A 54 -8.84 19.80 6.04
CA ALA A 54 -7.89 19.69 7.14
C ALA A 54 -8.31 20.57 8.34
N ILE A 55 -8.82 21.78 8.07
CA ILE A 55 -9.38 22.66 9.11
C ILE A 55 -10.61 22.01 9.75
N ARG A 56 -11.52 21.44 8.95
CA ARG A 56 -12.71 20.75 9.46
C ARG A 56 -12.35 19.51 10.27
N LEU A 57 -11.36 18.74 9.80
CA LEU A 57 -10.87 17.55 10.50
C LEU A 57 -10.26 17.92 11.85
N ARG A 58 -9.47 19.01 11.90
CA ARG A 58 -8.91 19.53 13.15
C ARG A 58 -10.00 19.95 14.13
N LYS A 59 -11.02 20.67 13.65
CA LYS A 59 -12.17 21.06 14.47
C LYS A 59 -12.92 19.86 15.04
N ALA A 60 -13.15 18.82 14.24
CA ALA A 60 -13.80 17.59 14.71
C ALA A 60 -12.97 16.85 15.79
N ILE A 61 -11.64 16.90 15.69
CA ILE A 61 -10.73 16.34 16.72
C ILE A 61 -10.79 17.19 18.00
N ASP A 62 -10.80 18.52 17.87
CA ASP A 62 -10.91 19.43 19.03
C ASP A 62 -12.26 19.25 19.75
N GLU A 63 -13.36 19.14 19.02
CA GLU A 63 -14.69 18.83 19.58
C GLU A 63 -14.72 17.48 20.29
N TYR A 64 -14.00 16.47 19.78
CA TYR A 64 -13.86 15.20 20.48
C TYR A 64 -13.05 15.34 21.77
N HIS A 65 -11.97 16.13 21.79
CA HIS A 65 -11.20 16.37 23.02
C HIS A 65 -12.03 17.05 24.11
N GLU A 66 -12.99 17.89 23.73
CA GLU A 66 -13.90 18.55 24.68
C GLU A 66 -15.04 17.64 25.14
N THR A 67 -15.64 16.88 24.23
CA THR A 67 -16.87 16.11 24.49
C THR A 67 -16.64 14.64 24.85
N GLY A 68 -15.49 14.08 24.47
CA GLY A 68 -15.16 12.67 24.58
C GLY A 68 -15.98 11.76 23.64
N ASP A 69 -16.73 12.30 22.69
CA ASP A 69 -17.73 11.55 21.91
C ASP A 69 -17.67 11.89 20.41
N TRP A 70 -17.21 10.94 19.61
CA TRP A 70 -17.10 11.07 18.15
C TRP A 70 -18.45 11.24 17.45
N SER A 71 -19.55 10.79 18.05
CA SER A 71 -20.89 10.94 17.44
C SER A 71 -21.38 12.39 17.41
N LYS A 72 -20.77 13.25 18.23
CA LYS A 72 -21.09 14.68 18.33
C LYS A 72 -20.22 15.54 17.43
N THR A 73 -19.28 14.95 16.70
CA THR A 73 -18.37 15.67 15.81
C THR A 73 -18.78 15.46 14.36
N GLU A 74 -18.29 16.33 13.47
CA GLU A 74 -18.53 16.21 12.03
C GLU A 74 -17.70 15.12 11.33
N ILE A 75 -16.97 14.28 12.08
CA ILE A 75 -15.96 13.36 11.51
C ILE A 75 -16.52 12.42 10.44
N ASN A 76 -17.79 12.00 10.57
CA ASN A 76 -18.48 11.13 9.61
C ASN A 76 -18.80 11.79 8.26
N THR A 77 -18.77 13.13 8.19
CA THR A 77 -18.91 13.85 6.92
C THR A 77 -17.56 14.10 6.24
N ILE A 78 -16.45 13.84 6.94
CA ILE A 78 -15.07 14.07 6.48
C ILE A 78 -14.39 12.74 6.10
N LEU A 79 -14.55 11.71 6.92
CA LEU A 79 -13.99 10.35 6.73
C LEU A 79 -15.05 9.35 6.28
#